data_AF-A0A9X8UJX4-F1
#
_entry.id   AF-A0A9X8UJX4-F1
#
_cell.length_a   1.000
_cell.length_b   1.000
_cell.length_c   1.000
_cell.angle_alpha   90.00
_cell.angle_beta   90.00
_cell.angle_gamma   90.00
#
_symmetry.space_group_name_H-M   'P 1'
#
loop_
_entity.id
_entity.type
_entity.pdbx_description
1 polymer ?
#
loop_
_entity_poly.entity_id
_entity_poly.type
_entity_poly.pdbx_seq_one_letter_code
_entity_poly.pdbx_strand_id
1 'polypeptide(L)'
;MYSRYRFPALFLACCLLFSACARQNAVKSQPISDEIAPRRAQVSSSSLPSEDAAPQEDVIPQESAASQAEVSSSQQEGTSSVQASGEELLAQYYSVKAQEEALEIDIENLEAALRTGKLGDSEFQQKLAEYERQEDALDARKDALEAQIGPFAPYFSFTLPQDREGLLSLLDELERQDDELDGRKDALEDGYRSGATSREDFLKEYALLEREDDFIGERQDAAERALAALPALSGHGSHSSTHHAEYDDWDDDGDDDDDD
;
A
#
# COMPACT_ATOMS: atom_id res chain seq x y z
N MET A 1 7.47 -3.68 -24.03
CA MET A 1 7.29 -3.92 -22.58
C MET A 1 8.32 -3.08 -21.83
N TYR A 2 7.97 -1.85 -21.50
CA TYR A 2 8.70 -1.03 -20.54
C TYR A 2 7.66 -0.59 -19.52
N SER A 3 7.54 -1.36 -18.43
CA SER A 3 6.77 -0.93 -17.26
C SER A 3 7.55 0.21 -16.61
N ARG A 4 6.95 1.40 -16.59
CA ARG A 4 7.52 2.55 -15.91
C ARG A 4 7.16 2.45 -14.44
N TYR A 5 8.06 1.82 -13.69
CA TYR A 5 8.13 1.95 -12.24
C TYR A 5 8.11 3.43 -11.85
N ARG A 6 7.09 3.84 -11.10
CA ARG A 6 7.09 5.06 -10.29
C ARG A 6 6.99 4.66 -8.83
N PHE A 7 8.08 4.10 -8.31
CA PHE A 7 8.37 4.18 -6.88
C PHE A 7 8.85 5.60 -6.58
N PRO A 8 8.22 6.37 -5.68
CA PRO A 8 8.88 7.52 -5.10
C PRO A 8 9.95 7.03 -4.12
N ALA A 9 11.15 6.79 -4.66
CA ALA A 9 12.37 6.70 -3.86
C ALA A 9 12.68 8.08 -3.25
N LEU A 10 12.17 8.33 -2.05
CA LEU A 10 12.53 9.45 -1.19
C LEU A 10 12.22 8.99 0.23
N PHE A 11 13.16 8.45 1.00
CA PHE A 11 13.84 9.27 2.00
C PHE A 11 15.11 8.55 2.51
N LEU A 12 16.25 8.90 1.95
CA LEU A 12 17.56 8.63 2.57
C LEU A 12 18.34 9.94 2.65
N ALA A 13 18.20 10.64 3.79
CA ALA A 13 19.24 11.48 4.39
C ALA A 13 18.62 12.43 5.43
N CYS A 14 18.95 12.24 6.71
CA CYS A 14 19.46 13.27 7.62
C CYS A 14 19.30 12.86 9.09
N CYS A 15 20.28 12.13 9.62
CA CYS A 15 20.54 12.11 11.08
C CYS A 15 22.04 11.89 11.32
N LEU A 16 22.86 12.85 10.88
CA LEU A 16 24.17 13.07 11.46
C LEU A 16 24.20 14.48 12.05
N LEU A 17 24.81 14.56 13.23
CA LEU A 17 25.13 15.75 14.04
C LEU A 17 24.06 16.11 15.09
N PHE A 18 24.23 15.62 16.32
CA PHE A 18 24.75 16.43 17.44
C PHE A 18 25.08 15.53 18.64
N SER A 19 26.37 15.29 18.84
CA SER A 19 26.92 14.83 20.11
C SER A 19 28.00 15.83 20.52
N ALA A 20 27.71 16.65 21.53
CA ALA A 20 28.72 17.39 22.29
C ALA A 20 28.15 17.86 23.64
N CYS A 21 28.88 17.50 24.70
CA CYS A 21 28.59 17.66 26.11
C CYS A 21 28.54 19.11 26.61
N ALA A 22 27.75 19.39 27.65
CA ALA A 22 28.16 20.28 28.74
C ALA A 22 27.41 20.00 30.05
N ARG A 23 28.22 19.81 31.10
CA ARG A 23 27.86 19.59 32.50
C ARG A 23 27.49 20.90 33.23
N GLN A 24 26.62 20.76 34.22
CA GLN A 24 26.58 21.43 35.55
C GLN A 24 26.45 22.97 35.61
N ASN A 25 25.36 23.45 36.22
CA ASN A 25 25.42 23.99 37.59
C ASN A 25 24.02 24.20 38.21
N ALA A 26 23.92 23.81 39.47
CA ALA A 26 22.79 24.06 40.35
C ALA A 26 22.87 25.48 40.92
N VAL A 27 21.75 26.19 40.99
CA VAL A 27 21.57 27.30 41.93
C VAL A 27 20.19 27.18 42.58
N LYS A 28 20.23 26.97 43.90
CA LYS A 28 19.10 27.12 44.82
C LYS A 28 18.82 28.61 45.04
N SER A 29 17.55 29.00 45.00
CA SER A 29 17.04 30.13 45.78
C SER A 29 15.53 29.97 46.02
N GLN A 30 15.16 29.78 47.28
CA GLN A 30 13.83 30.01 47.86
C GLN A 30 13.86 31.37 48.60
N PRO A 31 12.80 31.78 49.33
CA PRO A 31 11.41 32.03 48.95
C PRO A 31 10.98 33.48 49.31
N ILE A 32 9.81 33.93 48.88
CA ILE A 32 9.10 35.03 49.55
C ILE A 32 7.64 34.62 49.75
N SER A 33 7.27 34.52 51.04
CA SER A 33 5.90 34.47 51.53
C SER A 33 5.41 35.88 51.85
N ASP A 34 4.09 36.10 51.71
CA ASP A 34 3.15 36.83 52.59
C ASP A 34 1.89 37.07 51.75
N GLU A 35 0.85 36.24 51.86
CA GLU A 35 -0.20 36.27 52.88
C GLU A 35 -0.99 37.59 52.90
N ILE A 36 -2.27 37.53 52.49
CA ILE A 36 -3.46 37.99 53.23
C ILE A 36 -4.70 37.34 52.55
N ALA A 37 -5.26 36.34 53.23
CA ALA A 37 -6.68 35.99 53.21
C ALA A 37 -7.35 36.74 54.40
N PRO A 38 -8.69 36.84 54.57
CA PRO A 38 -9.58 35.67 54.63
C PRO A 38 -11.07 35.88 54.25
N ARG A 39 -11.77 34.79 53.89
CA ARG A 39 -13.03 34.44 54.59
C ARG A 39 -13.40 32.97 54.42
N ARG A 40 -13.89 32.45 55.55
CA ARG A 40 -14.11 31.06 55.97
C ARG A 40 -15.60 30.72 55.89
N ALA A 41 -15.92 29.48 55.54
CA ALA A 41 -16.94 28.67 56.21
C ALA A 41 -16.55 27.19 56.12
N GLN A 42 -16.41 26.56 57.29
CA GLN A 42 -16.15 25.13 57.51
C GLN A 42 -17.48 24.35 57.43
N VAL A 43 -17.52 23.01 57.40
CA VAL A 43 -17.42 22.01 58.52
C VAL A 43 -17.12 20.63 57.87
N SER A 44 -15.97 19.95 58.09
CA SER A 44 -15.64 18.94 59.13
C SER A 44 -16.57 17.71 59.18
N SER A 45 -16.21 16.45 59.43
CA SER A 45 -14.95 15.68 59.61
C SER A 45 -15.35 14.26 60.07
N SER A 46 -14.60 13.20 59.72
CA SER A 46 -14.09 12.08 60.57
C SER A 46 -13.92 10.77 59.77
N SER A 47 -12.75 10.10 59.65
CA SER A 47 -11.99 9.22 60.59
C SER A 47 -12.84 8.11 61.24
N LEU A 48 -12.47 6.82 61.37
CA LEU A 48 -11.33 5.93 61.05
C LEU A 48 -11.81 4.44 61.37
N PRO A 49 -10.98 3.37 61.40
CA PRO A 49 -11.30 1.97 61.03
C PRO A 49 -11.40 0.96 62.21
N SER A 50 -11.58 -0.35 61.92
CA SER A 50 -10.99 -1.55 62.60
C SER A 50 -11.77 -2.85 62.24
N GLU A 51 -11.07 -3.91 61.77
CA GLU A 51 -10.85 -5.25 62.44
C GLU A 51 -12.11 -6.16 62.42
N ASP A 52 -12.09 -7.48 62.17
CA ASP A 52 -11.18 -8.54 62.63
C ASP A 52 -11.48 -9.90 61.93
N ALA A 53 -10.51 -10.82 62.01
CA ALA A 53 -10.55 -12.28 62.14
C ALA A 53 -10.90 -13.23 60.96
N ALA A 54 -9.85 -13.97 60.53
CA ALA A 54 -9.84 -15.33 59.94
C ALA A 54 -9.98 -16.41 61.06
N PRO A 55 -9.66 -17.74 60.90
CA PRO A 55 -9.24 -18.57 59.75
C PRO A 55 -9.85 -20.03 59.72
N GLN A 56 -9.24 -20.93 58.93
CA GLN A 56 -9.19 -22.42 59.00
C GLN A 56 -10.03 -23.17 57.94
N GLU A 57 -9.62 -24.28 57.29
CA GLU A 57 -8.39 -25.09 57.36
C GLU A 57 -8.21 -25.94 56.08
N ASP A 58 -6.99 -26.43 55.96
CA ASP A 58 -6.29 -27.22 54.94
C ASP A 58 -6.79 -28.68 54.84
N VAL A 59 -6.91 -29.26 53.62
CA VAL A 59 -6.70 -30.71 53.36
C VAL A 59 -6.40 -30.97 51.86
N ILE A 60 -5.16 -31.42 51.56
CA ILE A 60 -4.79 -32.28 50.41
C ILE A 60 -4.38 -33.65 50.97
N PRO A 61 -4.78 -34.78 50.34
CA PRO A 61 -3.80 -35.69 49.70
C PRO A 61 -4.35 -36.37 48.41
N GLN A 62 -3.66 -36.37 47.27
CA GLN A 62 -2.51 -37.17 46.81
C GLN A 62 -2.87 -38.52 46.12
N GLU A 63 -2.30 -38.71 44.92
CA GLU A 63 -1.95 -39.94 44.18
C GLU A 63 -3.02 -40.95 43.68
N SER A 64 -3.03 -41.21 42.36
CA SER A 64 -2.38 -42.42 41.79
C SER A 64 -2.45 -42.49 40.25
N ALA A 65 -1.50 -43.25 39.73
CA ALA A 65 -1.00 -43.32 38.37
C ALA A 65 -1.78 -44.19 37.36
N ALA A 66 -1.39 -44.01 36.09
CA ALA A 66 -1.14 -45.01 35.04
C ALA A 66 -2.28 -45.55 34.15
N SER A 67 -2.19 -45.10 32.88
CA SER A 67 -2.06 -45.89 31.64
C SER A 67 -3.16 -46.87 31.17
N GLN A 68 -3.71 -46.58 29.98
CA GLN A 68 -3.81 -47.43 28.77
C GLN A 68 -4.56 -46.63 27.69
N ALA A 69 -3.97 -46.23 26.57
CA ALA A 69 -3.52 -46.99 25.40
C ALA A 69 -4.66 -47.36 24.41
N GLU A 70 -4.52 -46.82 23.19
CA GLU A 70 -5.09 -47.21 21.89
C GLU A 70 -6.59 -46.93 21.66
N VAL A 71 -7.12 -46.59 20.47
CA VAL A 71 -6.72 -46.74 19.05
C VAL A 71 -7.49 -45.68 18.23
N SER A 72 -7.01 -45.37 17.02
CA SER A 72 -7.76 -44.83 15.86
C SER A 72 -8.11 -43.34 15.88
N SER A 73 -8.00 -42.58 14.80
CA SER A 73 -7.86 -42.91 13.39
C SER A 73 -7.16 -41.76 12.69
N SER A 74 -6.36 -42.10 11.70
CA SER A 74 -5.79 -41.24 10.69
C SER A 74 -6.79 -40.20 10.19
N GLN A 75 -6.52 -38.93 10.43
CA GLN A 75 -6.89 -37.85 9.52
C GLN A 75 -5.58 -37.20 9.10
N GLN A 76 -5.03 -37.73 8.01
CA GLN A 76 -4.37 -36.85 7.05
C GLN A 76 -5.41 -35.77 6.74
N GLU A 77 -5.19 -34.57 7.24
CA GLU A 77 -5.66 -33.37 6.57
C GLU A 77 -5.08 -33.45 5.17
N GLY A 78 -5.88 -34.00 4.25
CA GLY A 78 -5.73 -33.72 2.85
C GLY A 78 -5.81 -32.21 2.78
N THR A 79 -4.67 -31.58 2.53
CA THR A 79 -4.64 -30.26 1.94
C THR A 79 -5.42 -30.39 0.64
N SER A 80 -6.72 -30.15 0.74
CA SER A 80 -7.55 -29.89 -0.41
C SER A 80 -6.94 -28.62 -0.98
N SER A 81 -6.02 -28.80 -1.93
CA SER A 81 -5.59 -27.77 -2.85
C SER A 81 -6.81 -27.42 -3.68
N VAL A 82 -7.78 -26.76 -3.04
CA VAL A 82 -8.79 -25.98 -3.72
C VAL A 82 -7.98 -24.87 -4.37
N GLN A 83 -7.69 -25.03 -5.65
CA GLN A 83 -7.14 -23.94 -6.44
C GLN A 83 -8.17 -22.81 -6.35
N ALA A 84 -7.77 -21.70 -5.74
CA ALA A 84 -8.59 -20.49 -5.74
C ALA A 84 -8.95 -20.15 -7.19
N SER A 85 -10.19 -19.71 -7.40
CA SER A 85 -10.60 -19.27 -8.74
C SER A 85 -9.80 -18.02 -9.15
N GLY A 86 -9.70 -17.74 -10.45
CA GLY A 86 -9.01 -16.53 -10.92
C GLY A 86 -9.59 -15.24 -10.34
N GLU A 87 -10.90 -15.19 -10.11
CA GLU A 87 -11.58 -14.05 -9.47
C GLU A 87 -11.24 -13.94 -7.98
N GLU A 88 -11.15 -15.07 -7.27
CA GLU A 88 -10.74 -15.09 -5.87
C GLU A 88 -9.26 -14.67 -5.69
N LEU A 89 -8.39 -15.08 -6.62
CA LEU A 89 -7.00 -14.62 -6.63
C LEU A 89 -6.89 -13.11 -6.86
N LEU A 90 -7.65 -12.56 -7.82
CA LEU A 90 -7.71 -11.12 -8.05
C LEU A 90 -8.27 -10.36 -6.83
N ALA A 91 -9.33 -10.87 -6.20
CA ALA A 91 -9.87 -10.25 -4.98
C ALA A 91 -8.83 -10.21 -3.85
N GLN A 92 -8.05 -11.29 -3.69
CA GLN A 92 -6.94 -11.31 -2.73
C GLN A 92 -5.84 -10.32 -3.11
N TYR A 93 -5.50 -10.19 -4.38
CA TYR A 93 -4.50 -9.25 -4.88
C TYR A 93 -4.86 -7.80 -4.53
N TYR A 94 -6.07 -7.37 -4.87
CA TYR A 94 -6.54 -6.02 -4.53
C TYR A 94 -6.69 -5.80 -3.03
N SER A 95 -7.03 -6.84 -2.26
CA SER A 95 -7.03 -6.77 -0.81
C SER A 95 -5.62 -6.57 -0.24
N VAL A 96 -4.58 -7.12 -0.85
CA VAL A 96 -3.18 -6.92 -0.45
C VAL A 96 -2.72 -5.50 -0.77
N LYS A 97 -2.97 -5.00 -1.99
CA LYS A 97 -2.67 -3.59 -2.34
C LYS A 97 -3.31 -2.60 -1.36
N ALA A 98 -4.59 -2.80 -1.00
CA ALA A 98 -5.25 -1.96 -0.01
C ALA A 98 -4.63 -2.06 1.40
N GLN A 99 -4.08 -3.23 1.77
CA GLN A 99 -3.37 -3.40 3.04
C GLN A 99 -2.02 -2.69 3.06
N GLU A 100 -1.30 -2.68 1.93
CA GLU A 100 -0.05 -1.94 1.76
C GLU A 100 -0.30 -0.43 1.93
N GLU A 101 -1.29 0.12 1.23
CA GLU A 101 -1.67 1.53 1.37
C GLU A 101 -2.08 1.90 2.80
N ALA A 102 -2.92 1.07 3.44
CA ALA A 102 -3.33 1.31 4.81
C ALA A 102 -2.13 1.34 5.76
N LEU A 103 -1.13 0.48 5.52
CA LEU A 103 0.08 0.39 6.32
C LEU A 103 0.99 1.61 6.10
N GLU A 104 1.10 2.11 4.87
CA GLU A 104 1.82 3.36 4.57
C GLU A 104 1.23 4.53 5.36
N ILE A 105 -0.10 4.71 5.32
CA ILE A 105 -0.78 5.75 6.11
C ILE A 105 -0.62 5.52 7.62
N ASP A 106 -0.63 4.27 8.09
CA ASP A 106 -0.38 3.93 9.50
C ASP A 106 1.03 4.35 9.94
N ILE A 107 2.04 4.20 9.08
CA ILE A 107 3.42 4.66 9.31
C ILE A 107 3.48 6.20 9.33
N GLU A 108 2.86 6.88 8.37
CA GLU A 108 2.80 8.36 8.35
C GLU A 108 2.19 8.92 9.64
N ASN A 109 1.11 8.30 10.12
CA ASN A 109 0.44 8.64 11.36
C ASN A 109 1.32 8.37 12.58
N LEU A 110 2.08 7.26 12.57
CA LEU A 110 3.04 6.90 13.61
C LEU A 110 4.14 7.96 13.72
N GLU A 111 4.70 8.39 12.59
CA GLU A 111 5.72 9.45 12.52
C GLU A 111 5.16 10.81 12.96
N ALA A 112 3.94 11.15 12.56
CA ALA A 112 3.26 12.36 13.02
C ALA A 112 3.03 12.34 14.53
N ALA A 113 2.68 11.18 15.11
CA ALA A 113 2.51 11.02 16.56
C ALA A 113 3.83 11.21 17.31
N LEU A 114 4.95 10.71 16.77
CA LEU A 114 6.29 10.96 17.29
C LEU A 114 6.62 12.46 17.24
N ARG A 115 6.46 13.11 16.08
CA ARG A 115 6.75 14.54 15.91
C ARG A 115 5.94 15.45 16.83
N THR A 116 4.70 15.06 17.13
CA THR A 116 3.81 15.81 18.03
C THR A 116 3.98 15.46 19.51
N GLY A 117 4.89 14.53 19.85
CA GLY A 117 5.15 14.09 21.22
C GLY A 117 4.02 13.27 21.84
N LYS A 118 3.08 12.79 21.03
CA LYS A 118 2.01 11.87 21.46
C LYS A 118 2.52 10.44 21.63
N LEU A 119 3.69 10.13 21.06
CA LEU A 119 4.36 8.85 21.09
C LEU A 119 5.82 9.06 21.48
N GLY A 120 6.39 8.18 22.32
CA GLY A 120 7.81 8.23 22.68
C GLY A 120 8.68 7.39 21.72
N ASP A 121 9.97 7.72 21.63
CA ASP A 121 10.93 7.08 20.71
C ASP A 121 10.94 5.55 20.81
N SER A 122 10.93 5.00 22.03
CA SER A 122 10.97 3.54 22.19
C SER A 122 9.72 2.85 21.67
N GLU A 123 8.55 3.45 21.83
CA GLU A 123 7.29 2.89 21.35
C GLU A 123 7.17 3.06 19.83
N PHE A 124 7.65 4.19 19.30
CA PHE A 124 7.79 4.44 17.87
C PHE A 124 8.64 3.35 17.19
N GLN A 125 9.85 3.11 17.68
CA GLN A 125 10.76 2.13 17.10
C GLN A 125 10.18 0.70 17.15
N GLN A 126 9.46 0.36 18.23
CA GLN A 126 8.80 -0.94 18.33
C GLN A 126 7.69 -1.10 17.29
N LYS A 127 6.85 -0.08 17.12
CA LYS A 127 5.74 -0.11 16.15
C LYS A 127 6.24 -0.07 14.71
N LEU A 128 7.24 0.76 14.42
CA LEU A 128 7.84 0.85 13.10
C LEU A 128 8.43 -0.51 12.67
N ALA A 129 9.21 -1.16 13.54
CA ALA A 129 9.77 -2.49 13.26
C ALA A 129 8.71 -3.60 13.14
N GLU A 130 7.49 -3.39 13.65
CA GLU A 130 6.36 -4.29 13.40
C GLU A 130 5.73 -4.01 12.03
N TYR A 131 5.55 -2.74 11.66
CA TYR A 131 5.04 -2.36 10.35
C TYR A 131 5.98 -2.75 9.20
N GLU A 132 7.30 -2.55 9.34
CA GLU A 132 8.29 -3.01 8.34
C GLU A 132 8.19 -4.53 8.08
N ARG A 133 7.96 -5.33 9.13
CA ARG A 133 7.76 -6.78 8.98
C ARG A 133 6.44 -7.13 8.31
N GLN A 134 5.41 -6.31 8.47
CA GLN A 134 4.13 -6.49 7.79
C GLN A 134 4.24 -6.11 6.31
N GLU A 135 4.96 -5.03 5.99
CA GLU A 135 5.26 -4.59 4.62
C GLU A 135 5.99 -5.70 3.85
N ASP A 136 7.09 -6.22 4.40
CA ASP A 136 7.84 -7.36 3.82
C ASP A 136 6.94 -8.58 3.54
N ALA A 137 6.00 -8.86 4.44
CA ALA A 137 5.09 -9.99 4.30
C ALA A 137 4.00 -9.75 3.24
N LEU A 138 3.52 -8.50 3.12
CA LEU A 138 2.55 -8.11 2.10
C LEU A 138 3.19 -8.12 0.72
N ASP A 139 4.40 -7.58 0.56
CA ASP A 139 5.15 -7.60 -0.70
C ASP A 139 5.38 -9.04 -1.19
N ALA A 140 5.87 -9.92 -0.31
CA ALA A 140 6.08 -11.32 -0.65
C ALA A 140 4.76 -12.03 -1.06
N ARG A 141 3.64 -11.65 -0.42
CA ARG A 141 2.33 -12.18 -0.76
C ARG A 141 1.83 -11.63 -2.10
N LYS A 142 2.03 -10.35 -2.37
CA LYS A 142 1.70 -9.69 -3.63
C LYS A 142 2.44 -10.35 -4.78
N ASP A 143 3.76 -10.53 -4.67
CA ASP A 143 4.58 -11.24 -5.66
C ASP A 143 4.06 -12.66 -5.95
N ALA A 144 3.71 -13.40 -4.90
CA ALA A 144 3.16 -14.75 -5.03
C ALA A 144 1.78 -14.75 -5.71
N LEU A 145 0.95 -13.74 -5.48
CA LEU A 145 -0.34 -13.57 -6.16
C LEU A 145 -0.13 -13.19 -7.62
N GLU A 146 0.76 -12.23 -7.93
CA GLU A 146 1.08 -11.83 -9.31
C GLU A 146 1.60 -13.00 -10.14
N ALA A 147 2.45 -13.85 -9.57
CA ALA A 147 2.93 -15.05 -10.24
C ALA A 147 1.81 -16.07 -10.55
N GLN A 148 0.78 -16.16 -9.70
CA GLN A 148 -0.37 -17.03 -9.90
C GLN A 148 -1.42 -16.42 -10.83
N ILE A 149 -1.53 -15.09 -10.83
CA ILE A 149 -2.49 -14.32 -11.63
C ILE A 149 -1.99 -14.17 -13.07
N GLY A 150 -0.69 -13.96 -13.30
CA GLY A 150 -0.07 -13.81 -14.63
C GLY A 150 -0.52 -14.80 -15.71
N PRO A 151 -0.69 -16.11 -15.44
CA PRO A 151 -1.26 -17.07 -16.37
C PRO A 151 -2.68 -16.77 -16.89
N PHE A 152 -3.44 -15.91 -16.20
CA PHE A 152 -4.85 -15.60 -16.48
C PHE A 152 -5.07 -14.23 -17.15
N ALA A 153 -4.01 -13.51 -17.53
CA ALA A 153 -4.13 -12.25 -18.26
C ALA A 153 -4.68 -12.45 -19.69
N PRO A 154 -5.58 -11.58 -20.21
CA PRO A 154 -6.08 -10.35 -19.60
C PRO A 154 -7.23 -10.57 -18.60
N TYR A 155 -7.21 -9.81 -17.50
CA TYR A 155 -8.17 -9.95 -16.39
C TYR A 155 -9.53 -9.29 -16.66
N PHE A 156 -9.58 -8.37 -17.61
CA PHE A 156 -10.77 -7.58 -17.94
C PHE A 156 -11.23 -7.86 -19.36
N SER A 157 -12.55 -7.97 -19.53
CA SER A 157 -13.19 -8.04 -20.84
C SER A 157 -14.01 -6.77 -21.08
N PHE A 158 -13.68 -6.05 -22.14
CA PHE A 158 -14.42 -4.85 -22.56
C PHE A 158 -14.54 -4.80 -24.08
N THR A 159 -15.53 -4.05 -24.55
CA THR A 159 -15.76 -3.81 -25.99
C THR A 159 -15.26 -2.42 -26.35
N LEU A 160 -14.50 -2.33 -27.43
CA LEU A 160 -13.97 -1.07 -27.94
C LEU A 160 -14.75 -0.58 -29.18
N PRO A 161 -14.94 0.74 -29.32
CA PRO A 161 -15.31 1.36 -30.59
C PRO A 161 -14.34 0.93 -31.72
N GLN A 162 -14.85 0.86 -32.94
CA GLN A 162 -14.07 0.41 -34.10
C GLN A 162 -13.58 1.58 -34.97
N ASP A 163 -14.20 2.74 -34.82
CA ASP A 163 -13.85 3.95 -35.55
C ASP A 163 -12.99 4.89 -34.70
N ARG A 164 -12.27 5.78 -35.39
CA ARG A 164 -11.31 6.70 -34.77
C ARG A 164 -11.98 7.68 -33.80
N GLU A 165 -13.13 8.23 -34.17
CA GLU A 165 -13.82 9.25 -33.37
C GLU A 165 -14.36 8.65 -32.08
N GLY A 166 -14.94 7.46 -32.15
CA GLY A 166 -15.38 6.69 -30.99
C GLY A 166 -14.23 6.32 -30.06
N LEU A 167 -13.07 5.94 -30.59
CA LEU A 167 -11.88 5.65 -29.77
C LEU A 167 -11.32 6.89 -29.07
N LEU A 168 -11.25 8.03 -29.77
CA LEU A 168 -10.81 9.29 -29.15
C LEU A 168 -11.78 9.74 -28.06
N SER A 169 -13.08 9.68 -28.33
CA SER A 169 -14.10 10.02 -27.33
C SER A 169 -14.06 9.09 -26.11
N LEU A 170 -13.72 7.81 -26.33
CA LEU A 170 -13.52 6.87 -25.23
C LEU A 170 -12.29 7.22 -24.39
N LEU A 171 -11.18 7.60 -25.01
CA LEU A 171 -9.97 8.02 -24.29
C LEU A 171 -10.24 9.27 -23.44
N ASP A 172 -10.91 10.28 -24.00
CA ASP A 172 -11.28 11.49 -23.26
C ASP A 172 -12.18 11.18 -22.05
N GLU A 173 -13.12 10.25 -22.21
CA GLU A 173 -14.00 9.82 -21.11
C GLU A 173 -13.24 9.01 -20.05
N LEU A 174 -12.28 8.16 -20.44
CA LEU A 174 -11.47 7.40 -19.51
C LEU A 174 -10.52 8.30 -18.72
N GLU A 175 -9.90 9.31 -19.35
CA GLU A 175 -9.10 10.33 -18.65
C GLU A 175 -9.92 11.06 -17.57
N ARG A 176 -11.17 11.43 -17.90
CA ARG A 176 -12.07 12.05 -16.91
C ARG A 176 -12.44 11.09 -15.77
N GLN A 177 -12.60 9.80 -16.06
CA GLN A 177 -12.90 8.80 -15.04
C GLN A 177 -11.69 8.55 -14.13
N ASP A 178 -10.48 8.58 -14.69
CA ASP A 178 -9.21 8.48 -13.97
C ASP A 178 -9.05 9.64 -12.98
N ASP A 179 -9.22 10.88 -13.45
CA ASP A 179 -9.20 12.09 -12.60
C ASP A 179 -10.25 12.02 -11.45
N GLU A 180 -11.45 11.52 -11.74
CA GLU A 180 -12.50 11.33 -10.74
C GLU A 180 -12.15 10.23 -9.74
N LEU A 181 -11.49 9.16 -10.21
CA LEU A 181 -11.05 8.05 -9.39
C LEU A 181 -9.93 8.47 -8.43
N ASP A 182 -8.94 9.22 -8.90
CA ASP A 182 -7.87 9.82 -8.08
C ASP A 182 -8.47 10.68 -6.96
N GLY A 183 -9.42 11.57 -7.29
CA GLY A 183 -10.08 12.39 -6.28
C GLY A 183 -10.84 11.60 -5.21
N ARG A 184 -11.35 10.39 -5.55
CA ARG A 184 -11.97 9.50 -4.56
C ARG A 184 -10.94 8.77 -3.71
N LYS A 185 -9.81 8.34 -4.29
CA LYS A 185 -8.70 7.73 -3.54
C LYS A 185 -8.15 8.73 -2.52
N ASP A 186 -7.83 9.95 -2.96
CA ASP A 186 -7.37 11.04 -2.09
C ASP A 186 -8.33 11.29 -0.91
N ALA A 187 -9.63 11.40 -1.21
CA ALA A 187 -10.64 11.64 -0.19
C ALA A 187 -10.76 10.47 0.82
N LEU A 188 -10.61 9.23 0.33
CA LEU A 188 -10.64 8.02 1.16
C LEU A 188 -9.41 7.95 2.07
N GLU A 189 -8.22 8.21 1.53
CA GLU A 189 -6.96 8.28 2.26
C GLU A 189 -6.97 9.37 3.32
N ASP A 190 -7.43 10.58 2.99
CA ASP A 190 -7.58 11.67 3.97
C ASP A 190 -8.59 11.32 5.07
N GLY A 191 -9.68 10.64 4.69
CA GLY A 191 -10.64 10.10 5.64
C GLY A 191 -10.01 9.10 6.60
N TYR A 192 -9.19 8.19 6.09
CA TYR A 192 -8.49 7.19 6.91
C TYR A 192 -7.39 7.82 7.78
N ARG A 193 -6.54 8.67 7.21
CA ARG A 193 -5.46 9.41 7.87
C ARG A 193 -5.98 10.25 9.04
N SER A 194 -7.14 10.88 8.88
CA SER A 194 -7.78 11.67 9.95
C SER A 194 -8.58 10.85 10.97
N GLY A 195 -8.78 9.55 10.73
CA GLY A 195 -9.60 8.65 11.55
C GLY A 195 -11.11 8.81 11.35
N ALA A 196 -11.55 9.52 10.31
CA ALA A 196 -12.95 9.62 9.91
C ALA A 196 -13.46 8.33 9.24
N THR A 197 -12.58 7.63 8.53
CA THR A 197 -12.83 6.31 7.94
C THR A 197 -12.17 5.23 8.80
N SER A 198 -12.88 4.14 9.07
CA SER A 198 -12.29 3.01 9.81
C SER A 198 -11.33 2.23 8.92
N ARG A 199 -10.36 1.51 9.50
CA ARG A 199 -9.44 0.65 8.73
C ARG A 199 -10.18 -0.41 7.92
N GLU A 200 -11.24 -0.99 8.48
CA GLU A 200 -12.02 -2.01 7.78
C GLU A 200 -12.73 -1.44 6.55
N ASP A 201 -13.29 -0.24 6.66
CA ASP A 201 -13.97 0.43 5.54
C ASP A 201 -12.95 0.89 4.50
N PHE A 202 -11.83 1.47 4.92
CA PHE A 202 -10.73 1.86 4.04
C PHE A 202 -10.25 0.67 3.20
N LEU A 203 -9.94 -0.46 3.83
CA LEU A 203 -9.47 -1.65 3.11
C LEU A 203 -10.47 -2.16 2.07
N LYS A 204 -11.77 -2.13 2.38
CA LYS A 204 -12.80 -2.59 1.45
C LYS A 204 -12.96 -1.63 0.28
N GLU A 205 -13.03 -0.33 0.55
CA GLU A 205 -13.25 0.68 -0.48
C GLU A 205 -12.02 0.86 -1.36
N TYR A 206 -10.82 0.93 -0.77
CA TYR A 206 -9.57 1.11 -1.52
C TYR A 206 -9.30 -0.08 -2.46
N ALA A 207 -9.57 -1.32 -2.02
CA ALA A 207 -9.45 -2.49 -2.89
C ALA A 207 -10.37 -2.43 -4.12
N LEU A 208 -11.56 -1.82 -3.99
CA LEU A 208 -12.46 -1.62 -5.12
C LEU A 208 -11.97 -0.50 -6.05
N LEU A 209 -11.44 0.59 -5.48
CA LEU A 209 -10.87 1.70 -6.25
C LEU A 209 -9.62 1.25 -7.03
N GLU A 210 -8.73 0.48 -6.42
CA GLU A 210 -7.56 -0.11 -7.10
C GLU A 210 -7.95 -1.01 -8.27
N ARG A 211 -9.01 -1.79 -8.12
CA ARG A 211 -9.50 -2.64 -9.21
C ARG A 211 -10.09 -1.83 -10.35
N GLU A 212 -10.79 -0.74 -10.03
CA GLU A 212 -11.36 0.16 -11.04
C GLU A 212 -10.26 0.94 -11.77
N ASP A 213 -9.21 1.34 -11.06
CA ASP A 213 -8.02 1.99 -11.62
C ASP A 213 -7.35 1.11 -12.69
N ASP A 214 -7.00 -0.14 -12.32
CA ASP A 214 -6.43 -1.11 -13.27
C ASP A 214 -7.38 -1.36 -14.46
N PHE A 215 -8.70 -1.34 -14.24
CA PHE A 215 -9.67 -1.49 -15.32
C PHE A 215 -9.67 -0.30 -16.29
N ILE A 216 -9.62 0.92 -15.78
CA ILE A 216 -9.53 2.15 -16.58
C ILE A 216 -8.22 2.13 -17.38
N GLY A 217 -7.09 1.87 -16.73
CA GLY A 217 -5.77 1.82 -17.36
C GLY A 217 -5.69 0.77 -18.48
N GLU A 218 -6.12 -0.47 -18.22
CA GLU A 218 -6.14 -1.53 -19.24
C GLU A 218 -7.05 -1.19 -20.43
N ARG A 219 -8.15 -0.48 -20.17
CA ARG A 219 -9.08 -0.05 -21.22
C ARG A 219 -8.52 1.12 -22.03
N GLN A 220 -7.80 2.06 -21.40
CA GLN A 220 -7.05 3.11 -22.09
C GLN A 220 -5.98 2.49 -22.99
N ASP A 221 -5.12 1.63 -22.45
CA ASP A 221 -4.07 0.92 -23.19
C ASP A 221 -4.61 0.18 -24.41
N ALA A 222 -5.77 -0.48 -24.27
CA ALA A 222 -6.39 -1.18 -25.36
C ALA A 222 -7.03 -0.24 -26.40
N ALA A 223 -7.62 0.89 -25.97
CA ALA A 223 -8.14 1.91 -26.87
C ALA A 223 -7.01 2.60 -27.66
N GLU A 224 -5.90 2.94 -27.01
CA GLU A 224 -4.70 3.50 -27.67
C GLU A 224 -4.12 2.52 -28.69
N ARG A 225 -4.01 1.24 -28.32
CA ARG A 225 -3.55 0.18 -29.23
C ARG A 225 -4.47 0.01 -30.44
N ALA A 226 -5.79 0.07 -30.23
CA ALA A 226 -6.76 0.02 -31.31
C ALA A 226 -6.65 1.25 -32.23
N LEU A 227 -6.49 2.44 -31.66
CA LEU A 227 -6.31 3.69 -32.39
C LEU A 227 -5.04 3.68 -33.24
N ALA A 228 -3.93 3.17 -32.68
CA ALA A 228 -2.66 3.01 -33.39
C ALA A 228 -2.73 1.98 -34.53
N ALA A 229 -3.61 0.97 -34.42
CA ALA A 229 -3.82 -0.03 -35.45
C ALA A 229 -4.72 0.45 -36.62
N LEU A 230 -5.45 1.57 -36.46
CA LEU A 230 -6.26 2.13 -37.54
C LEU A 230 -5.37 2.65 -38.67
N PRO A 231 -5.74 2.40 -39.94
CA PRO A 231 -5.00 2.94 -41.06
C PRO A 231 -4.99 4.46 -40.96
N ALA A 232 -3.79 5.07 -41.02
CA ALA A 232 -3.68 6.50 -41.20
C ALA A 232 -4.52 6.89 -42.41
N LEU A 233 -5.39 7.90 -42.24
CA LEU A 233 -6.16 8.51 -43.32
C LEU A 233 -5.17 8.99 -44.37
N SER A 234 -4.84 8.11 -45.29
CA SER A 234 -3.91 8.38 -46.34
C SER A 234 -4.66 9.27 -47.32
N GLY A 235 -4.30 10.56 -47.31
CA GLY A 235 -4.47 11.40 -48.48
C GLY A 235 -3.64 10.83 -49.62
N HIS A 236 -4.09 9.74 -50.24
CA HIS A 236 -3.64 9.36 -51.58
C HIS A 236 -4.29 10.34 -52.56
N GLY A 237 -3.71 11.54 -52.63
CA GLY A 237 -3.74 12.33 -53.83
C GLY A 237 -3.19 11.46 -54.96
N SER A 238 -4.06 11.16 -55.93
CA SER A 238 -3.68 10.52 -57.17
C SER A 238 -2.54 11.30 -57.83
N HIS A 239 -1.34 10.74 -57.83
CA HIS A 239 -0.34 11.07 -58.83
C HIS A 239 -0.15 9.85 -59.73
N SER A 240 -1.04 9.78 -60.72
CA SER A 240 -0.75 9.07 -61.96
C SER A 240 0.48 9.74 -62.56
N SER A 241 1.60 9.02 -62.60
CA SER A 241 2.72 9.37 -63.47
C SER A 241 3.17 8.11 -64.19
N THR A 242 2.59 7.94 -65.37
CA THR A 242 3.15 7.09 -66.42
C THR A 242 4.42 7.79 -66.90
N HIS A 243 5.60 7.19 -66.66
CA HIS A 243 6.74 7.48 -67.52
C HIS A 243 7.60 6.24 -67.74
N HIS A 244 7.67 5.95 -69.03
CA HIS A 244 8.43 4.94 -69.74
C HIS A 244 9.78 5.59 -70.12
N ALA A 245 10.90 4.92 -69.82
CA ALA A 245 12.22 5.05 -70.48
C ALA A 245 13.13 3.99 -69.80
N GLU A 246 13.59 2.92 -70.46
CA GLU A 246 14.64 2.84 -71.49
C GLU A 246 16.01 3.37 -71.02
N TYR A 247 16.91 2.38 -70.83
CA TYR A 247 18.37 2.31 -71.01
C TYR A 247 19.34 3.34 -70.38
N ASP A 248 20.42 2.78 -69.82
CA ASP A 248 21.86 3.16 -69.89
C ASP A 248 22.54 2.60 -68.63
N ASP A 249 23.16 1.41 -68.62
CA ASP A 249 24.48 1.06 -69.20
C ASP A 249 25.56 2.08 -68.91
N TRP A 250 26.21 1.97 -67.74
CA TRP A 250 27.52 2.57 -67.44
C TRP A 250 28.27 1.67 -66.44
N ASP A 251 29.23 0.92 -66.99
CA ASP A 251 30.62 0.73 -66.53
C ASP A 251 30.85 0.73 -65.00
N ASP A 252 31.14 -0.40 -64.35
CA ASP A 252 32.37 -1.21 -64.45
C ASP A 252 33.62 -0.44 -63.98
N ASP A 253 33.87 -0.61 -62.69
CA ASP A 253 35.15 -0.81 -62.01
C ASP A 253 36.33 0.09 -62.41
N GLY A 254 36.61 1.07 -61.52
CA GLY A 254 37.84 1.83 -61.52
C GLY A 254 38.17 2.39 -60.14
N ASP A 255 39.30 1.89 -59.62
CA ASP A 255 40.26 2.53 -58.72
C ASP A 255 39.88 2.55 -57.23
N ASP A 256 40.51 1.71 -56.39
CA ASP A 256 41.91 1.75 -55.90
C ASP A 256 41.99 2.51 -54.56
N ASP A 257 42.94 2.05 -53.74
CA ASP A 257 43.53 2.70 -52.56
C ASP A 257 42.72 2.67 -51.24
N ASP A 258 43.02 1.71 -50.36
CA ASP A 258 44.18 1.77 -49.44
C ASP A 258 43.99 0.79 -48.27
N ASP A 259 44.95 -0.14 -48.16
CA ASP A 259 45.14 -1.06 -47.02
C ASP A 259 45.73 -0.32 -45.81
N ASP A 260 45.25 -0.65 -44.61
CA ASP A 260 46.04 -0.78 -43.37
C ASP A 260 45.38 -1.83 -42.43
#